data_AF-A0A3A8ILH8-F1
#
_entry.id   AF-A0A3A8ILH8-F1
#
_cell.length_a   1.000
_cell.length_b   1.000
_cell.length_c   1.000
_cell.angle_alpha   90.00
_cell.angle_beta   90.00
_cell.angle_gamma   90.00
#
_symmetry.space_group_name_H-M   'P 1'
#
loop_
_entity.id
_entity.type
_entity.pdbx_description
1 polymer ?
#
loop_
_entity_poly.entity_id
_entity_poly.type
_entity_poly.pdbx_seq_one_letter_code
_entity_poly.pdbx_strand_id
1 'polypeptide(L)'
;MTFFGLMRVMGACGGAVMGWRLGQHVAGLAGGIVGGVLGLVVGEWLGRIPTFLAHRQFSKELSQATVAELEQRLVEQCFISHLILAELRRRGVDLAPYESLLLEWVHSDSPMHQQFGRASLQLFFPQRTATLK
;
A
#
# COMPACT_ATOMS: atom_id res chain seq x y z
N MET A 1 0.36 13.14 -5.84
CA MET A 1 -0.74 12.24 -6.28
C MET A 1 -0.13 11.13 -7.12
N THR A 2 -0.27 9.86 -6.73
CA THR A 2 0.29 8.71 -7.47
C THR A 2 -0.69 8.22 -8.55
N PHE A 3 -0.20 7.60 -9.62
CA PHE A 3 -1.01 7.03 -10.72
C PHE A 3 -2.15 6.12 -10.19
N PHE A 4 -1.86 5.31 -9.16
CA PHE A 4 -2.86 4.48 -8.49
C PHE A 4 -3.95 5.28 -7.76
N GLY A 5 -3.59 6.41 -7.16
CA GLY A 5 -4.55 7.34 -6.57
C GLY A 5 -5.47 7.96 -7.62
N LEU A 6 -4.93 8.29 -8.80
CA LEU A 6 -5.71 8.80 -9.93
C LEU A 6 -6.71 7.75 -10.44
N MET A 7 -6.29 6.49 -10.60
CA MET A 7 -7.20 5.41 -11.00
C MET A 7 -8.30 5.15 -9.96
N ARG A 8 -7.99 5.24 -8.66
CA ARG A 8 -9.00 5.11 -7.60
C ARG A 8 -10.03 6.24 -7.65
N VAL A 9 -9.58 7.49 -7.82
CA VAL A 9 -10.48 8.66 -7.93
C VAL A 9 -11.31 8.58 -9.20
N MET A 10 -10.71 8.22 -10.34
CA MET A 10 -11.45 8.05 -11.60
C MET A 10 -12.44 6.89 -11.55
N GLY A 11 -12.09 5.77 -10.91
CA GLY A 11 -13.01 4.64 -10.71
C GLY A 11 -14.19 5.03 -9.82
N ALA A 12 -13.94 5.75 -8.72
CA ALA A 12 -14.98 6.24 -7.82
C ALA A 12 -15.90 7.26 -8.52
N CYS A 13 -15.33 8.24 -9.23
CA CYS A 13 -16.10 9.24 -9.97
C CYS A 13 -16.87 8.62 -11.15
N GLY A 14 -16.25 7.72 -11.90
CA GLY A 14 -16.89 7.01 -13.01
C GLY A 14 -18.06 6.14 -12.54
N GLY A 15 -17.84 5.39 -11.45
CA GLY A 15 -18.89 4.60 -10.80
C GLY A 15 -20.04 5.45 -10.28
N ALA A 16 -19.75 6.58 -9.63
CA ALA A 16 -20.76 7.51 -9.13
C ALA A 16 -21.63 8.09 -10.26
N VAL A 17 -21.00 8.53 -11.36
CA VAL A 17 -21.69 9.16 -12.49
C VAL A 17 -22.55 8.15 -13.24
N MET A 18 -22.03 6.94 -13.51
CA MET A 18 -22.82 5.88 -14.14
C MET A 18 -23.97 5.40 -13.25
N GLY A 19 -23.70 5.19 -11.95
CA GLY A 19 -24.70 4.78 -10.98
C GLY A 19 -25.83 5.80 -10.80
N TRP A 20 -25.48 7.09 -10.76
CA TRP A 20 -26.46 8.17 -10.71
C TRP A 20 -27.35 8.23 -11.96
N ARG A 21 -26.76 8.14 -13.15
CA ARG A 21 -27.50 8.18 -14.42
C ARG A 21 -28.44 6.99 -14.58
N LEU A 22 -27.96 5.78 -14.32
CA LEU A 22 -28.78 4.56 -14.40
C LEU A 22 -29.89 4.56 -13.35
N GLY A 23 -29.57 5.00 -12.13
CA GLY A 23 -30.53 5.13 -11.04
C GLY A 23 -31.64 6.15 -11.34
N GLN A 24 -31.29 7.30 -11.90
CA GLN A 24 -32.26 8.33 -12.30
C GLN A 24 -33.24 7.83 -13.37
N HIS A 25 -32.76 7.02 -14.32
CA HIS A 25 -33.62 6.47 -15.37
C HIS A 25 -34.64 5.43 -14.86
N VAL A 26 -34.31 4.69 -13.80
CA VAL A 26 -35.17 3.61 -13.29
C VAL A 26 -36.18 4.09 -12.25
N ALA A 27 -35.75 4.94 -11.31
CA ALA A 27 -36.59 5.36 -10.18
C ALA A 27 -36.49 6.86 -9.85
N GLY A 28 -36.09 7.68 -10.83
CA GLY A 28 -35.99 9.12 -10.67
C GLY A 28 -34.94 9.52 -9.62
N LEU A 29 -35.19 10.60 -8.89
CA LEU A 29 -34.22 11.18 -7.96
C LEU A 29 -33.78 10.21 -6.85
N ALA A 30 -34.70 9.41 -6.32
CA ALA A 30 -34.40 8.38 -5.32
C ALA A 30 -33.51 7.26 -5.89
N GLY A 31 -33.80 6.82 -7.11
CA GLY A 31 -32.96 5.85 -7.82
C GLY A 31 -31.56 6.39 -8.10
N GLY A 32 -31.44 7.67 -8.48
CA GLY A 32 -30.16 8.34 -8.71
C GLY A 32 -29.26 8.37 -7.47
N ILE A 33 -29.84 8.68 -6.30
CA ILE A 33 -29.09 8.69 -5.03
C ILE A 33 -28.60 7.28 -4.68
N VAL A 34 -29.48 6.28 -4.72
CA VAL A 34 -29.12 4.89 -4.38
C VAL A 34 -28.11 4.33 -5.37
N GLY A 35 -28.33 4.55 -6.68
CA GLY A 35 -27.44 4.14 -7.74
C GLY A 35 -26.07 4.83 -7.66
N GLY A 36 -26.05 6.12 -7.32
CA GLY A 36 -24.81 6.89 -7.12
C GLY A 36 -23.98 6.35 -5.94
N VAL A 37 -24.61 6.04 -4.81
CA VAL A 37 -23.92 5.45 -3.64
C VAL A 37 -23.39 4.06 -3.97
N LEU A 38 -24.20 3.19 -4.59
CA LEU A 38 -23.75 1.86 -5.00
C LEU A 38 -22.62 1.93 -6.03
N GLY A 39 -22.73 2.84 -7.00
CA GLY A 39 -21.69 3.11 -7.98
C GLY A 39 -20.39 3.60 -7.36
N LEU A 40 -20.45 4.42 -6.30
CA LEU A 40 -19.30 4.84 -5.50
C LEU A 40 -18.63 3.65 -4.81
N VAL A 41 -19.42 2.81 -4.14
CA VAL A 41 -18.92 1.63 -3.42
C VAL A 41 -18.27 0.64 -4.38
N VAL A 42 -18.94 0.33 -5.49
CA VAL A 42 -18.44 -0.59 -6.52
C VAL A 42 -17.21 -0.02 -7.23
N GLY A 43 -17.23 1.27 -7.58
CA GLY A 43 -16.10 1.97 -8.20
C GLY A 43 -14.87 2.02 -7.29
N GLU A 44 -15.06 2.22 -5.98
CA GLU A 44 -13.99 2.16 -5.00
C GLU A 44 -13.44 0.75 -4.82
N TRP A 45 -14.30 -0.27 -4.84
CA TRP A 45 -13.87 -1.68 -4.82
C TRP A 45 -13.06 -2.05 -6.07
N LEU A 46 -13.57 -1.75 -7.26
CA LEU A 46 -12.90 -1.97 -8.53
C LEU A 46 -11.55 -1.23 -8.58
N GLY A 47 -11.50 0.00 -8.07
CA GLY A 47 -10.27 0.79 -7.97
C GLY A 47 -9.21 0.19 -7.03
N ARG A 48 -9.58 -0.69 -6.09
CA ARG A 48 -8.64 -1.40 -5.21
C ARG A 48 -8.10 -2.70 -5.80
N ILE A 49 -8.74 -3.25 -6.84
CA ILE A 49 -8.32 -4.52 -7.45
C ILE A 49 -6.88 -4.46 -7.98
N PRO A 50 -6.45 -3.43 -8.75
CA PRO A 50 -5.09 -3.38 -9.27
C PRO A 50 -4.04 -3.36 -8.17
N THR A 51 -4.28 -2.57 -7.11
CA THR A 51 -3.37 -2.50 -5.96
C THR A 51 -3.29 -3.82 -5.20
N PHE A 52 -4.41 -4.52 -5.07
CA PHE A 52 -4.46 -5.83 -4.41
C PHE A 52 -3.72 -6.90 -5.21
N LEU A 53 -3.92 -6.95 -6.54
CA LEU A 53 -3.24 -7.88 -7.42
C LEU A 53 -1.74 -7.63 -7.46
N ALA A 54 -1.31 -6.36 -7.57
CA ALA A 54 0.09 -5.99 -7.51
C ALA A 54 0.73 -6.45 -6.18
N HIS A 55 0.09 -6.13 -5.05
CA HIS A 55 0.56 -6.56 -3.73
C HIS A 55 0.67 -8.09 -3.64
N ARG A 56 -0.33 -8.82 -4.14
CA ARG A 56 -0.34 -10.29 -4.14
C ARG A 56 0.78 -10.87 -5.01
N GLN A 57 1.04 -10.28 -6.18
CA GLN A 57 2.12 -10.70 -7.05
C GLN A 57 3.49 -10.46 -6.40
N PHE A 58 3.73 -9.27 -5.84
CA PHE A 58 4.96 -8.98 -5.09
C PHE A 58 5.14 -9.91 -3.90
N SER A 59 4.07 -10.16 -3.13
CA SER A 59 4.12 -11.10 -2.00
C SER A 59 4.48 -12.51 -2.44
N LYS A 60 3.94 -12.97 -3.59
CA LYS A 60 4.28 -14.28 -4.15
C LYS A 60 5.74 -14.33 -4.59
N GLU A 61 6.23 -13.31 -5.27
CA GLU A 61 7.63 -13.22 -5.70
C GLU A 61 8.59 -13.23 -4.50
N LEU A 62 8.32 -12.39 -3.49
CA LEU A 62 9.12 -12.35 -2.26
C LEU A 62 9.07 -13.68 -1.51
N SER A 63 7.95 -14.39 -1.52
CA SER A 63 7.83 -15.71 -0.89
C SER A 63 8.68 -16.80 -1.55
N GLN A 64 9.05 -16.63 -2.83
CA GLN A 64 9.89 -17.55 -3.57
C GLN A 64 11.38 -17.20 -3.47
N ALA A 65 11.71 -15.95 -3.14
CA ALA A 65 13.09 -15.50 -2.97
C ALA A 65 13.77 -16.12 -1.74
N THR A 66 15.09 -16.29 -1.76
CA THR A 66 15.88 -16.72 -0.61
C THR A 66 16.07 -15.58 0.41
N VAL A 67 16.54 -15.88 1.63
CA VAL A 67 16.84 -14.85 2.64
C VAL A 67 17.90 -13.87 2.12
N ALA A 68 18.99 -14.37 1.53
CA ALA A 68 20.04 -13.51 0.97
C ALA A 68 19.52 -12.60 -0.16
N GLU A 69 18.64 -13.12 -1.03
CA GLU A 69 18.00 -12.31 -2.07
C GLU A 69 17.07 -11.24 -1.49
N LEU A 70 16.34 -11.56 -0.41
CA LEU A 70 15.50 -10.60 0.29
C LEU A 70 16.33 -9.48 0.94
N GLU A 71 17.46 -9.83 1.56
CA GLU A 71 18.40 -8.85 2.13
C GLU A 71 19.00 -7.95 1.07
N GLN A 72 19.44 -8.50 -0.06
CA GLN A 72 19.94 -7.71 -1.18
C GLN A 72 18.86 -6.76 -1.71
N ARG A 73 17.65 -7.27 -1.92
CA ARG A 73 16.51 -6.46 -2.37
C ARG A 73 16.13 -5.39 -1.35
N LEU A 74 16.36 -5.60 -0.05
CA LEU A 74 16.08 -4.59 0.98
C LEU A 74 16.95 -3.34 0.75
N VAL A 75 18.21 -3.52 0.41
CA VAL A 75 19.16 -2.42 0.12
C VAL A 75 18.80 -1.72 -1.20
N GLU A 76 18.48 -2.49 -2.24
CA GLU A 76 18.20 -1.95 -3.58
C GLU A 76 16.81 -1.31 -3.69
N GLN A 77 15.81 -1.82 -2.94
CA GLN A 77 14.39 -1.52 -3.15
C GLN A 77 13.73 -1.05 -1.85
N CYS A 78 14.18 0.10 -1.34
CA CYS A 78 13.70 0.67 -0.08
C CYS A 78 12.17 0.89 -0.02
N PHE A 79 11.51 1.10 -1.17
CA PHE A 79 10.06 1.33 -1.26
C PHE A 79 9.20 0.08 -0.93
N ILE A 80 9.75 -1.13 -1.06
CA ILE A 80 9.09 -2.38 -0.61
C ILE A 80 9.71 -2.96 0.66
N SER A 81 10.53 -2.19 1.37
CA SER A 81 11.20 -2.63 2.60
C SER A 81 10.23 -3.24 3.63
N HIS A 82 9.05 -2.66 3.81
CA HIS A 82 8.03 -3.18 4.71
C HIS A 82 7.50 -4.57 4.31
N LEU A 83 7.43 -4.89 3.01
CA LEU A 83 7.03 -6.22 2.54
C LEU A 83 8.16 -7.24 2.74
N ILE A 84 9.40 -6.83 2.46
CA ILE A 84 10.58 -7.67 2.63
C ILE A 84 10.78 -8.03 4.10
N LEU A 85 10.74 -7.05 5.00
CA LEU A 85 10.87 -7.26 6.45
C LEU A 85 9.72 -8.10 7.01
N ALA A 86 8.50 -7.92 6.51
CA ALA A 86 7.38 -8.78 6.89
C ALA A 86 7.62 -10.24 6.48
N GLU A 87 8.17 -10.48 5.30
CA GLU A 87 8.49 -11.82 4.80
C GLU A 87 9.64 -12.46 5.59
N LEU A 88 10.72 -11.72 5.87
CA LEU A 88 11.83 -12.16 6.72
C LEU A 88 11.32 -12.57 8.11
N ARG A 89 10.50 -11.73 8.74
CA ARG A 89 9.87 -12.05 10.03
C ARG A 89 8.97 -13.28 9.95
N ARG A 90 8.19 -13.42 8.87
CA ARG A 90 7.31 -14.59 8.64
C ARG A 90 8.12 -15.89 8.60
N ARG A 91 9.36 -15.82 8.11
CA ARG A 91 10.30 -16.96 8.06
C ARG A 91 11.06 -17.20 9.36
N GLY A 92 10.79 -16.41 10.40
CA GLY A 92 11.48 -16.51 11.70
C GLY A 92 12.88 -15.91 11.70
N VAL A 93 13.24 -15.09 10.70
CA VAL A 93 14.50 -14.36 10.70
C VAL A 93 14.44 -13.25 11.75
N ASP A 94 15.48 -13.16 12.58
CA ASP A 94 15.62 -12.06 13.53
C ASP A 94 15.79 -10.74 12.77
N LEU A 95 14.93 -9.77 13.09
CA LEU A 95 14.98 -8.48 12.44
C LEU A 95 15.93 -7.49 13.12
N ALA A 96 16.39 -7.76 14.34
CA ALA A 96 17.25 -6.85 15.10
C ALA A 96 18.45 -6.29 14.30
N PRO A 97 19.14 -7.07 13.43
CA PRO A 97 20.23 -6.54 12.62
C PRO A 97 19.84 -5.42 11.65
N TYR A 98 18.58 -5.38 11.19
CA TYR A 98 18.11 -4.37 10.23
C TYR A 98 17.69 -3.05 10.90
N GLU A 99 17.60 -2.99 12.24
CA GLU A 99 17.21 -1.78 12.96
C GLU A 99 18.16 -0.62 12.64
N SER A 100 19.48 -0.89 12.69
CA SER A 100 20.52 0.10 12.40
C SER A 100 20.41 0.64 10.97
N LEU A 101 20.17 -0.24 10.00
CA LEU A 101 19.97 0.14 8.60
C LEU A 101 18.76 1.08 8.44
N LEU A 102 17.64 0.75 9.10
CA LEU A 102 16.44 1.58 9.03
C LEU A 102 16.65 2.94 9.71
N LEU A 103 17.40 2.99 10.82
CA LEU A 103 17.78 4.24 11.45
C LEU A 103 18.68 5.10 10.54
N GLU A 104 19.61 4.49 9.82
CA GLU A 104 20.43 5.19 8.82
C GLU A 104 19.55 5.81 7.73
N TRP A 105 18.56 5.07 7.22
CA TRP A 105 17.61 5.58 6.24
C TRP A 105 16.81 6.79 6.74
N VAL A 106 16.40 6.80 8.01
CA VAL A 106 15.72 7.94 8.63
C VAL A 106 16.57 9.20 8.65
N HIS A 107 17.88 9.07 8.77
CA HIS A 107 18.82 10.20 8.83
C HIS A 107 19.46 10.53 7.48
N SER A 108 19.20 9.74 6.44
CA SER A 108 19.74 9.98 5.10
C SER A 108 19.10 11.20 4.43
N ASP A 109 19.79 11.79 3.46
CA ASP A 109 19.28 12.95 2.70
C ASP A 109 18.16 12.60 1.71
N SER A 110 17.90 11.31 1.47
CA SER A 110 16.87 10.86 0.52
C SER A 110 15.48 10.89 1.16
N PRO A 111 14.53 11.70 0.66
CA PRO A 111 13.17 11.75 1.20
C PRO A 111 12.47 10.38 1.17
N MET A 112 12.80 9.55 0.17
CA MET A 112 12.26 8.21 0.02
C MET A 112 12.76 7.29 1.16
N HIS A 113 14.08 7.30 1.42
CA HIS A 113 14.65 6.55 2.54
C HIS A 113 14.11 7.03 3.87
N GLN A 114 13.97 8.34 4.08
CA GLN A 114 13.38 8.87 5.31
C GLN A 114 11.95 8.35 5.51
N GLN A 115 11.11 8.43 4.47
CA GLN A 115 9.71 8.00 4.55
C GLN A 115 9.59 6.50 4.84
N PHE A 116 10.29 5.66 4.08
CA PHE A 116 10.19 4.21 4.22
C PHE A 116 10.95 3.67 5.44
N GLY A 117 12.06 4.31 5.84
CA GLY A 117 12.76 4.02 7.09
C GLY A 117 11.87 4.28 8.30
N ARG A 118 11.19 5.44 8.35
CA ARG A 118 10.24 5.75 9.42
C ARG A 118 9.06 4.77 9.45
N ALA A 119 8.46 4.48 8.29
CA ALA A 119 7.33 3.56 8.21
C ALA A 119 7.72 2.15 8.68
N SER A 120 8.86 1.64 8.24
CA SER A 120 9.36 0.32 8.63
C SER A 120 9.73 0.27 10.12
N LEU A 121 10.36 1.32 10.67
CA LEU A 121 10.60 1.39 12.12
C LEU A 121 9.31 1.37 12.95
N GLN A 122 8.27 2.11 12.53
CA GLN A 122 6.97 2.11 13.22
C GLN A 122 6.30 0.73 13.20
N LEU A 123 6.44 -0.02 12.12
CA LEU A 123 5.82 -1.34 11.94
C LEU A 123 6.55 -2.45 12.70
N PHE A 124 7.88 -2.44 12.70
CA PHE A 124 8.68 -3.57 13.21
C PHE A 124 9.42 -3.27 14.50
N PHE A 125 9.69 -2.00 14.81
CA PHE A 125 10.43 -1.55 16.00
C PHE A 125 9.68 -0.41 16.75
N PRO A 126 8.41 -0.63 17.15
CA PRO A 126 7.55 0.44 17.69
C PRO A 126 8.12 1.11 18.95
N GLN A 127 8.92 0.38 19.73
CA GLN A 127 9.55 0.90 20.95
C GLN A 127 10.55 2.04 20.66
N ARG A 128 11.17 2.07 19.48
CA ARG A 128 12.14 3.12 19.07
C ARG A 128 11.49 4.36 18.49
N THR A 129 10.27 4.22 17.96
CA THR A 129 9.55 5.36 17.41
C THR A 129 9.03 6.33 18.48
N ALA A 130 8.94 5.90 19.74
CA ALA A 130 8.66 6.80 20.85
C ALA A 130 9.81 7.78 21.14
N THR A 131 11.05 7.41 20.79
CA THR A 131 12.27 8.21 21.02
C THR A 131 12.68 9.10 19.84
N LEU A 132 12.04 8.96 18.68
CA LEU A 132 12.32 9.76 17.45
C LEU A 132 11.39 10.98 17.30
N LYS A 133 10.78 11.42 18.41
CA LYS A 133 9.79 12.51 18.43
C LYS A 133 10.44 13.88 18.60
#